data_AF-A0A940LV48-F1
#
_entry.id   AF-A0A940LV48-F1
#
_cell.length_a   1.000
_cell.length_b   1.000
_cell.length_c   1.000
_cell.angle_alpha   90.00
_cell.angle_beta   90.00
_cell.angle_gamma   90.00
#
_symmetry.space_group_name_H-M   'P 1'
#
loop_
_entity.id
_entity.type
_entity.pdbx_description
1 polymer ?
#
loop_
_entity_poly.entity_id
_entity_poly.type
_entity_poly.pdbx_seq_one_letter_code
_entity_poly.pdbx_strand_id
1 'polypeptide(L)'
;MNDQVTFVGNRLLWIDDQIQKFDPWVRRFSEQGIEVDVFPDPIEALSALQTTGYDAIFVDEIMPGERGSDFLGRLATSAPEAQLYVCSAYFYLDDVLEAYHRSNGELRLNVGRIDKTSLPLTDDISAIRRFLTEVFSDGPKPEAIAEEKAEKLAGAAMQPPIKWDDYSQLDVNGKLELHSRVLEWTQKAREKAFSEGKTYLVFCGNWDNPLVAKDDLSEFMKEEELLSLARSSGFAPFSFSAGGAVDDLSERCSQRTGMRGYPVLRISKGAIQEKVHLDTGNPLTLLSYEHYTANGWFETGMRFDTHFAGELVLLGRNIVTDGVVFTDSGEATLLGRLTAFAVLNWDKYRISASCGLDCRTPGMSSGSRCAFRTGLLGRSLGDDLGLEFQVNLVTGAVHMRHTS
;
A
#
# COMPACT_ATOMS: atom_id res chain seq x y z
N MET A 1 21.91 -24.90 24.55
CA MET A 1 23.26 -24.76 23.98
C MET A 1 23.39 -23.32 23.51
N ASN A 2 24.45 -22.64 23.95
CA ASN A 2 24.76 -21.24 23.63
C ASN A 2 25.28 -21.14 22.20
N ASP A 3 24.48 -20.60 21.28
CA ASP A 3 24.99 -19.95 20.07
C ASP A 3 24.64 -18.46 20.17
N GLN A 4 25.46 -17.71 20.91
CA GLN A 4 25.44 -16.25 20.82
C GLN A 4 26.31 -15.84 19.64
N VAL A 5 25.74 -15.90 18.43
CA VAL A 5 26.30 -15.17 17.29
C VAL A 5 26.21 -13.69 17.62
N THR A 6 27.36 -13.04 17.84
CA THR A 6 27.47 -11.61 18.11
C THR A 6 28.02 -10.93 16.87
N PHE A 7 27.32 -9.90 16.38
CA PHE A 7 27.66 -9.19 15.14
C PHE A 7 28.59 -7.99 15.41
N VAL A 8 29.47 -8.11 16.41
CA VAL A 8 30.34 -7.03 16.88
C VAL A 8 31.31 -6.61 15.78
N GLY A 9 31.34 -5.32 15.48
CA GLY A 9 32.18 -4.74 14.43
C GLY A 9 31.52 -4.69 13.06
N ASN A 10 30.31 -5.27 12.90
CA ASN A 10 29.52 -5.04 11.70
C ASN A 10 28.89 -3.65 11.73
N ARG A 11 28.90 -2.99 10.58
CA ARG A 11 28.33 -1.67 10.38
C ARG A 11 27.30 -1.67 9.25
N LEU A 12 26.10 -1.20 9.58
CA LEU A 12 24.96 -1.12 8.68
C LEU A 12 24.68 0.36 8.35
N LEU A 13 24.60 0.66 7.07
CA LEU A 13 24.02 1.92 6.58
C LEU A 13 22.55 1.70 6.25
N TRP A 14 21.63 2.48 6.80
CA TRP A 14 20.20 2.41 6.45
C TRP A 14 19.71 3.75 5.91
N ILE A 15 19.29 3.74 4.65
CA ILE A 15 18.83 4.89 3.88
C ILE A 15 17.32 4.76 3.67
N ASP A 16 16.52 5.58 4.35
CA ASP A 16 15.04 5.51 4.31
C ASP A 16 14.43 6.86 4.73
N ASP A 17 13.55 7.44 3.91
CA ASP A 17 12.93 8.76 4.19
C ASP A 17 11.98 8.74 5.40
N GLN A 18 11.63 7.54 5.86
CA GLN A 18 10.81 7.28 7.04
C GLN A 18 11.59 6.63 8.18
N ILE A 19 12.92 6.79 8.23
CA ILE A 19 13.78 6.09 9.20
C ILE A 19 13.34 6.22 10.67
N GLN A 20 12.69 7.33 11.03
CA GLN A 20 12.12 7.57 12.37
C GLN A 20 11.14 6.47 12.80
N LYS A 21 10.48 5.79 11.85
CA LYS A 21 9.58 4.65 12.13
C LYS A 21 10.35 3.40 12.56
N PHE A 22 11.63 3.35 12.24
CA PHE A 22 12.53 2.24 12.50
C PHE A 22 13.50 2.52 13.66
N ASP A 23 13.30 3.57 14.46
CA ASP A 23 14.08 3.79 15.70
C ASP A 23 14.13 2.56 16.63
N PRO A 24 13.03 1.81 16.86
CA PRO A 24 13.09 0.58 17.64
C PRO A 24 14.02 -0.48 17.04
N TRP A 25 14.17 -0.47 15.71
CA TRP A 25 15.02 -1.40 14.97
C TRP A 25 16.49 -1.07 15.09
N VAL A 26 16.83 0.19 14.84
CA VAL A 26 18.17 0.73 15.02
C VAL A 26 18.69 0.35 16.40
N ARG A 27 17.87 0.58 17.43
CA ARG A 27 18.21 0.20 18.80
C ARG A 27 18.45 -1.30 18.97
N ARG A 28 17.58 -2.16 18.45
CA ARG A 28 17.72 -3.63 18.57
C ARG A 28 18.97 -4.15 17.87
N PHE A 29 19.32 -3.61 16.70
CA PHE A 29 20.55 -3.95 16.00
C PHE A 29 21.78 -3.53 16.82
N SER A 30 21.77 -2.33 17.41
CA SER A 30 22.81 -1.89 18.35
C SER A 30 22.92 -2.79 19.59
N GLU A 31 21.80 -3.28 20.12
CA GLU A 31 21.78 -4.26 21.21
C GLU A 31 22.38 -5.63 20.81
N GLN A 32 22.44 -5.96 19.51
CA GLN A 32 23.16 -7.13 18.98
C GLN A 32 24.63 -6.83 18.61
N GLY A 33 25.11 -5.61 18.86
CA GLY A 33 26.51 -5.20 18.62
C GLY A 33 26.78 -4.61 17.23
N ILE A 34 25.74 -4.27 16.47
CA ILE A 34 25.85 -3.66 15.15
C ILE A 34 25.86 -2.13 15.27
N GLU A 35 26.81 -1.49 14.63
CA GLU A 35 26.80 -0.04 14.46
C GLU A 35 25.86 0.31 13.31
N VAL A 36 24.82 1.10 13.56
CA VAL A 36 23.82 1.47 12.54
C VAL A 36 23.86 2.96 12.32
N ASP A 37 24.26 3.38 11.12
CA ASP A 37 24.15 4.76 10.67
C ASP A 37 22.90 4.90 9.80
N VAL A 38 22.15 5.98 10.05
CA VAL A 38 20.85 6.22 9.42
C VAL A 38 20.84 7.52 8.65
N PHE A 39 20.30 7.50 7.44
CA PHE A 39 20.17 8.69 6.60
C PHE A 39 18.80 8.75 5.93
N PRO A 40 18.03 9.84 6.10
CA PRO A 40 16.77 10.03 5.39
C PRO A 40 16.97 10.52 3.95
N ASP A 41 18.18 10.94 3.57
CA ASP A 41 18.53 11.47 2.26
C ASP A 41 19.67 10.65 1.61
N PRO A 42 19.45 10.09 0.41
CA PRO A 42 20.47 9.41 -0.39
C PRO A 42 21.78 10.20 -0.58
N ILE A 43 21.70 11.53 -0.71
CA ILE A 43 22.88 12.38 -0.98
C ILE A 43 23.79 12.47 0.26
N GLU A 44 23.19 12.60 1.44
CA GLU A 44 23.94 12.62 2.70
C GLU A 44 24.60 11.25 2.95
N ALA A 45 23.89 10.16 2.63
CA ALA A 45 24.42 8.81 2.74
C ALA A 45 25.66 8.59 1.85
N LEU A 46 25.68 9.12 0.62
CA LEU A 46 26.87 9.09 -0.24
C LEU A 46 28.08 9.80 0.39
N SER A 47 27.85 10.89 1.10
CA SER A 47 28.93 11.62 1.78
C SER A 47 29.51 10.78 2.93
N ALA A 48 28.66 10.04 3.64
CA ALA A 48 29.09 9.12 4.69
C ALA A 48 29.94 7.97 4.14
N LEU A 49 29.56 7.41 2.98
CA LEU A 49 30.28 6.34 2.29
C LEU A 49 31.71 6.71 1.88
N GLN A 50 32.01 8.01 1.73
CA GLN A 50 33.38 8.46 1.42
C GLN A 50 34.35 8.35 2.60
N THR A 51 33.84 8.31 3.82
CA THR A 51 34.65 8.39 5.05
C THR A 51 34.51 7.15 5.93
N THR A 52 33.48 6.36 5.69
CA THR A 52 33.07 5.24 6.53
C THR A 52 32.80 4.01 5.67
N GLY A 53 33.41 2.89 6.05
CA GLY A 53 33.11 1.58 5.46
C GLY A 53 31.90 0.94 6.13
N TYR A 54 31.10 0.22 5.35
CA TYR A 54 29.92 -0.51 5.81
C TYR A 54 29.96 -1.94 5.29
N ASP A 55 29.45 -2.88 6.08
CA ASP A 55 29.35 -4.30 5.72
C ASP A 55 28.03 -4.58 4.99
N ALA A 56 26.98 -3.84 5.35
CA ALA A 56 25.68 -3.90 4.69
C ALA A 56 25.08 -2.51 4.49
N ILE A 57 24.30 -2.35 3.42
CA ILE A 57 23.54 -1.14 3.12
C ILE A 57 22.09 -1.54 2.86
N PHE A 58 21.18 -1.00 3.66
CA PHE A 58 19.74 -1.05 3.44
C PHE A 58 19.31 0.25 2.77
N VAL A 59 18.63 0.16 1.63
CA VAL A 59 18.10 1.32 0.91
C VAL A 59 16.62 1.12 0.65
N ASP A 60 15.81 2.11 1.02
CA ASP A 60 14.41 2.14 0.66
C ASP A 60 14.22 2.25 -0.86
N GLU A 61 13.25 1.52 -1.40
CA GLU A 61 12.95 1.59 -2.81
C GLU A 61 12.28 2.91 -3.22
N ILE A 62 11.43 3.48 -2.36
CA ILE A 62 10.67 4.69 -2.68
C ILE A 62 11.08 5.83 -1.76
N MET A 63 12.03 6.65 -2.19
CA MET A 63 12.43 7.86 -1.49
C MET A 63 12.06 9.12 -2.29
N PRO A 64 11.89 10.29 -1.64
CA PRO A 64 11.66 11.54 -2.33
C PRO A 64 12.83 11.87 -3.28
N GLY A 65 12.49 12.11 -4.55
CA GLY A 65 13.45 12.55 -5.58
C GLY A 65 14.19 11.43 -6.31
N GLU A 66 14.37 10.26 -5.70
CA GLU A 66 15.12 9.15 -6.30
C GLU A 66 14.68 7.78 -5.76
N ARG A 67 14.73 6.75 -6.62
CA ARG A 67 14.42 5.37 -6.27
C ARG A 67 15.65 4.64 -5.72
N GLY A 68 15.44 3.74 -4.77
CA GLY A 68 16.51 2.88 -4.24
C GLY A 68 17.17 2.06 -5.32
N SER A 69 16.39 1.42 -6.19
CA SER A 69 16.84 0.64 -7.35
C SER A 69 17.75 1.42 -8.31
N ASP A 70 17.43 2.69 -8.59
CA ASP A 70 18.29 3.55 -9.42
C ASP A 70 19.56 4.00 -8.67
N PHE A 71 19.49 4.08 -7.34
CA PHE A 71 20.62 4.46 -6.49
C PHE A 71 21.67 3.35 -6.33
N LEU A 72 21.31 2.08 -6.51
CA LEU A 72 22.17 0.92 -6.30
C LEU A 72 23.52 1.00 -7.02
N GLY A 73 23.56 1.49 -8.26
CA GLY A 73 24.81 1.60 -9.02
C GLY A 73 25.83 2.55 -8.37
N ARG A 74 25.35 3.64 -7.76
CA ARG A 74 26.22 4.60 -7.04
C ARG A 74 26.67 4.04 -5.69
N LEU A 75 25.80 3.31 -5.00
CA LEU A 75 26.14 2.62 -3.76
C LEU A 75 27.23 1.56 -4.00
N ALA A 76 27.09 0.71 -5.01
CA ALA A 76 28.09 -0.30 -5.34
C ALA A 76 29.44 0.30 -5.76
N THR A 77 29.43 1.44 -6.45
CA THR A 77 30.66 2.15 -6.78
C THR A 77 31.35 2.71 -5.53
N SER A 78 30.57 3.23 -4.58
CA SER A 78 31.09 3.90 -3.38
C SER A 78 31.46 2.94 -2.25
N ALA A 79 30.81 1.77 -2.19
CA ALA A 79 31.05 0.71 -1.21
C ALA A 79 31.01 -0.67 -1.89
N PRO A 80 32.04 -1.01 -2.68
CA PRO A 80 32.08 -2.26 -3.46
C PRO A 80 32.13 -3.54 -2.60
N GLU A 81 32.54 -3.42 -1.35
CA GLU A 81 32.60 -4.54 -0.40
C GLU A 81 31.31 -4.73 0.39
N ALA A 82 30.41 -3.75 0.41
CA ALA A 82 29.18 -3.81 1.18
C ALA A 82 28.14 -4.69 0.48
N GLN A 83 27.39 -5.46 1.27
CA GLN A 83 26.19 -6.13 0.77
C GLN A 83 25.05 -5.14 0.63
N LEU A 84 24.46 -5.07 -0.56
CA LEU A 84 23.34 -4.17 -0.83
C LEU A 84 22.01 -4.90 -0.64
N TYR A 85 21.07 -4.22 0.01
CA TYR A 85 19.70 -4.68 0.24
C TYR A 85 18.70 -3.57 -0.09
N VAL A 86 17.69 -3.91 -0.89
CA VAL A 86 16.56 -3.01 -1.11
C VAL A 86 15.43 -3.37 -0.14
N CYS A 87 15.05 -2.40 0.68
CA CYS A 87 13.88 -2.46 1.55
C CYS A 87 12.67 -1.95 0.76
N SER A 88 11.82 -2.83 0.26
CA SER A 88 10.66 -2.44 -0.53
C SER A 88 9.36 -2.99 0.03
N ALA A 89 8.26 -2.29 -0.27
CA ALA A 89 6.96 -2.94 -0.30
C ALA A 89 6.92 -3.94 -1.45
N TYR A 90 6.08 -4.97 -1.31
CA TYR A 90 5.94 -6.08 -2.25
C TYR A 90 5.84 -5.66 -3.73
N PHE A 91 5.37 -4.47 -4.06
CA PHE A 91 5.06 -4.07 -5.43
C PHE A 91 6.27 -3.68 -6.32
N TYR A 92 7.48 -3.49 -5.76
CA TYR A 92 8.59 -2.88 -6.51
C TYR A 92 9.75 -3.82 -6.86
N LEU A 93 9.54 -5.15 -6.86
CA LEU A 93 10.65 -6.09 -7.10
C LEU A 93 11.09 -6.17 -8.54
N ASP A 94 10.18 -6.02 -9.49
CA ASP A 94 10.54 -6.08 -10.91
C ASP A 94 11.55 -4.98 -11.24
N ASP A 95 11.40 -3.79 -10.66
CA ASP A 95 12.32 -2.67 -10.82
C ASP A 95 13.71 -2.97 -10.21
N VAL A 96 13.74 -3.64 -9.06
CA VAL A 96 14.99 -4.07 -8.41
C VAL A 96 15.69 -5.16 -9.24
N LEU A 97 14.94 -6.09 -9.81
CA LEU A 97 15.46 -7.12 -10.71
C LEU A 97 15.99 -6.52 -12.01
N GLU A 98 15.27 -5.56 -12.59
CA GLU A 98 15.74 -4.81 -13.77
C GLU A 98 17.03 -4.05 -13.46
N ALA A 99 17.13 -3.38 -12.30
CA ALA A 99 18.36 -2.71 -11.87
C ALA A 99 19.55 -3.69 -11.74
N TYR A 100 19.33 -4.88 -11.18
CA TYR A 100 20.33 -5.94 -11.12
C TYR A 100 20.76 -6.44 -12.50
N HIS A 101 19.80 -6.64 -13.42
CA HIS A 101 20.12 -7.05 -14.78
C HIS A 101 20.89 -5.96 -15.55
N ARG A 102 20.56 -4.68 -15.35
CA ARG A 102 21.30 -3.54 -15.91
C ARG A 102 22.75 -3.50 -15.46
N SER A 103 23.06 -4.03 -14.27
CA SER A 103 24.43 -4.11 -13.77
C SER A 103 25.19 -5.37 -14.20
N ASN A 104 24.66 -6.17 -15.13
CA ASN A 104 25.25 -7.44 -15.57
C ASN A 104 25.62 -8.41 -14.43
N GLY A 105 24.91 -8.35 -13.30
CA GLY A 105 25.21 -9.17 -12.12
C GLY A 105 26.48 -8.80 -11.34
N GLU A 106 27.08 -7.63 -11.61
CA GLU A 106 28.27 -7.17 -10.89
C GLU A 106 27.97 -6.62 -9.48
N LEU A 107 26.71 -6.32 -9.19
CA LEU A 107 26.31 -5.86 -7.86
C LEU A 107 26.37 -7.03 -6.87
N ARG A 108 27.03 -6.83 -5.73
CA ARG A 108 26.88 -7.66 -4.51
C ARG A 108 25.54 -7.37 -3.84
N LEU A 109 24.49 -7.46 -4.66
CA LEU A 109 23.11 -7.23 -4.30
C LEU A 109 22.52 -8.58 -3.92
N ASN A 110 22.21 -8.75 -2.64
CA ASN A 110 21.29 -9.80 -2.26
C ASN A 110 19.91 -9.35 -2.71
N VAL A 111 19.52 -9.77 -3.92
CA VAL A 111 18.17 -9.56 -4.48
C VAL A 111 17.19 -10.52 -3.79
N GLY A 112 17.10 -10.36 -2.48
CA GLY A 112 16.12 -10.96 -1.59
C GLY A 112 15.50 -9.82 -0.83
N ARG A 113 14.27 -9.46 -1.21
CA ARG A 113 13.44 -8.44 -0.56
C ARG A 113 13.59 -8.51 0.96
N ILE A 114 14.05 -7.43 1.58
CA ILE A 114 13.66 -7.18 2.96
C ILE A 114 12.31 -6.49 2.87
N ASP A 115 11.25 -7.29 2.91
CA ASP A 115 9.91 -6.73 3.06
C ASP A 115 9.90 -5.93 4.38
N LYS A 116 9.57 -4.65 4.28
CA LYS A 116 9.54 -3.75 5.44
C LYS A 116 8.62 -4.26 6.55
N THR A 117 7.61 -5.06 6.21
CA THR A 117 6.72 -5.75 7.17
C THR A 117 7.33 -7.03 7.76
N SER A 118 8.26 -7.65 7.03
CA SER A 118 9.00 -8.85 7.44
C SER A 118 10.25 -8.54 8.26
N LEU A 119 10.66 -7.28 8.35
CA LEU A 119 11.56 -6.82 9.43
C LEU A 119 10.92 -7.28 10.75
N PRO A 120 11.58 -8.16 11.53
CA PRO A 120 10.91 -8.95 12.58
C PRO A 120 10.05 -8.12 13.57
N LEU A 121 8.73 -7.99 13.40
CA LEU A 121 7.86 -7.23 14.33
C LEU A 121 7.68 -7.92 15.69
N THR A 122 8.78 -8.34 16.32
CA THR A 122 8.86 -9.21 17.46
C THR A 122 9.99 -8.72 18.37
N ASP A 123 9.77 -8.84 19.67
CA ASP A 123 10.82 -8.70 20.69
C ASP A 123 11.61 -10.00 20.87
N ASP A 124 11.33 -11.04 20.06
CA ASP A 124 12.09 -12.28 20.05
C ASP A 124 13.49 -12.06 19.44
N ILE A 125 14.47 -11.97 20.33
CA ILE A 125 15.90 -11.88 20.02
C ILE A 125 16.34 -12.99 19.06
N SER A 126 15.75 -14.18 19.12
CA SER A 126 16.10 -15.31 18.25
C SER A 126 15.72 -15.05 16.79
N ALA A 127 14.57 -14.42 16.57
CA ALA A 127 14.12 -14.01 15.24
C ALA A 127 14.99 -12.88 14.67
N ILE A 128 15.32 -11.89 15.51
CA ILE A 128 16.24 -10.80 15.14
C ILE A 128 17.61 -11.37 14.75
N ARG A 129 18.16 -12.28 15.54
CA ARG A 129 19.45 -12.93 15.24
C ARG A 129 19.42 -13.71 13.94
N ARG A 130 18.34 -14.47 13.69
CA ARG A 130 18.19 -15.21 12.43
C ARG A 130 18.23 -14.27 11.23
N PHE A 131 17.45 -13.19 11.29
CA PHE A 131 17.44 -12.15 10.26
C PHE A 131 18.83 -11.55 10.06
N LEU A 132 19.53 -11.18 11.13
CA LEU A 132 20.88 -10.61 11.04
C LEU A 132 21.90 -11.63 10.51
N THR A 133 21.75 -12.92 10.84
CA THR A 133 22.59 -13.99 10.27
C THR A 133 22.38 -14.07 8.77
N GLU A 134 21.14 -13.98 8.28
CA GLU A 134 20.86 -13.95 6.85
C GLU A 134 21.50 -12.71 6.19
N VAL A 135 21.33 -11.53 6.80
CA VAL A 135 21.87 -10.24 6.31
C VAL A 135 23.40 -10.17 6.29
N PHE A 136 24.10 -10.84 7.20
CA PHE A 136 25.57 -10.78 7.27
C PHE A 136 26.26 -12.09 6.87
N SER A 137 25.51 -13.05 6.34
CA SER A 137 26.07 -14.26 5.72
C SER A 137 26.40 -14.01 4.25
N ASP A 138 27.24 -14.87 3.66
CA ASP A 138 27.36 -14.96 2.19
C ASP A 138 26.01 -15.43 1.63
N GLY A 139 25.12 -14.48 1.36
CA GLY A 139 23.74 -14.72 0.94
C GLY A 139 23.66 -15.56 -0.34
N PRO A 140 22.50 -16.18 -0.60
CA PRO A 140 22.31 -16.96 -1.81
C PRO A 140 22.52 -16.08 -3.04
N LYS A 141 23.36 -16.54 -3.96
CA LYS A 141 23.61 -15.81 -5.21
C LYS A 141 22.31 -15.65 -6.01
N PRO A 142 22.14 -14.55 -6.76
CA PRO A 142 20.95 -14.33 -7.59
C PRO A 142 20.66 -15.47 -8.58
N GLU A 143 21.66 -16.25 -9.00
CA GLU A 143 21.44 -17.44 -9.82
C GLU A 143 20.70 -18.56 -9.07
N ALA A 144 20.96 -18.74 -7.76
CA ALA A 144 20.25 -19.71 -6.93
C ALA A 144 18.78 -19.29 -6.72
N ILE A 145 18.50 -17.98 -6.72
CA ILE A 145 17.14 -17.43 -6.65
C ILE A 145 16.41 -17.62 -8.00
N ALA A 146 17.11 -17.50 -9.13
CA ALA A 146 16.55 -17.76 -10.46
C ALA A 146 16.28 -19.26 -10.70
N GLU A 147 17.16 -20.14 -10.22
CA GLU A 147 16.96 -21.60 -10.23
C GLU A 147 15.85 -22.04 -9.27
N GLU A 148 15.81 -21.51 -8.04
CA GLU A 148 14.70 -21.74 -7.09
C GLU A 148 13.36 -21.23 -7.65
N LYS A 149 13.37 -20.09 -8.34
CA LYS A 149 12.21 -19.56 -9.07
C LYS A 149 11.77 -20.52 -10.17
N ALA A 150 12.70 -21.05 -10.99
CA ALA A 150 12.39 -22.00 -12.06
C ALA A 150 11.90 -23.37 -11.53
N GLU A 151 12.48 -23.88 -10.44
CA GLU A 151 12.06 -25.12 -9.78
C GLU A 151 10.70 -24.98 -9.09
N LYS A 152 10.44 -23.85 -8.40
CA LYS A 152 9.13 -23.56 -7.79
C LYS A 152 8.05 -23.30 -8.84
N LEU A 153 8.37 -22.60 -9.93
CA LEU A 153 7.49 -22.41 -11.11
C LEU A 153 7.09 -23.74 -11.77
N ALA A 154 7.96 -24.74 -11.74
CA ALA A 154 7.69 -26.08 -12.28
C ALA A 154 6.96 -27.01 -11.29
N GLY A 155 7.06 -26.75 -9.98
CA GLY A 155 6.68 -27.68 -8.92
C GLY A 155 5.28 -27.52 -8.31
N ALA A 156 4.69 -26.31 -8.33
CA ALA A 156 3.40 -26.09 -7.67
C ALA A 156 2.26 -25.85 -8.69
N ALA A 157 1.48 -26.89 -8.95
CA ALA A 157 0.17 -26.75 -9.59
C ALA A 157 -0.85 -26.13 -8.60
N MET A 158 -0.59 -24.95 -8.05
CA MET A 158 -1.59 -24.20 -7.28
C MET A 158 -2.63 -23.65 -8.25
N GLN A 159 -3.86 -24.16 -8.16
CA GLN A 159 -5.03 -23.65 -8.87
C GLN A 159 -5.86 -22.76 -7.94
N PRO A 160 -6.45 -21.66 -8.43
CA PRO A 160 -7.33 -20.84 -7.62
C PRO A 160 -8.70 -21.54 -7.47
N PRO A 161 -9.53 -21.10 -6.53
CA PRO A 161 -9.19 -20.17 -5.46
C PRO A 161 -8.33 -20.87 -4.41
N ILE A 162 -7.24 -20.23 -3.97
CA ILE A 162 -6.56 -20.65 -2.74
C ILE A 162 -7.25 -19.98 -1.55
N LYS A 163 -7.31 -20.66 -0.41
CA LYS A 163 -7.86 -20.02 0.79
C LYS A 163 -6.91 -18.94 1.28
N TRP A 164 -7.46 -17.93 1.94
CA TRP A 164 -6.66 -16.83 2.48
C TRP A 164 -5.60 -17.31 3.48
N ASP A 165 -5.92 -18.29 4.33
CA ASP A 165 -4.95 -18.89 5.25
C ASP A 165 -3.77 -19.49 4.48
N ASP A 166 -4.03 -20.23 3.40
CA ASP A 166 -3.01 -20.79 2.53
C ASP A 166 -2.19 -19.69 1.83
N TYR A 167 -2.83 -18.60 1.38
CA TYR A 167 -2.16 -17.41 0.80
C TYR A 167 -1.24 -16.70 1.78
N SER A 168 -1.68 -16.55 3.03
CA SER A 168 -0.94 -15.81 4.07
C SER A 168 0.36 -16.51 4.45
N GLN A 169 0.38 -17.84 4.37
CA GLN A 169 1.54 -18.70 4.63
C GLN A 169 2.49 -18.80 3.43
N LEU A 170 2.12 -18.28 2.26
CA LEU A 170 3.03 -18.24 1.13
C LEU A 170 4.19 -17.30 1.43
N ASP A 171 5.38 -17.78 1.12
CA ASP A 171 6.53 -16.90 0.98
C ASP A 171 6.30 -15.89 -0.15
N VAL A 172 7.22 -14.95 -0.23
CA VAL A 172 7.23 -13.88 -1.22
C VAL A 172 7.10 -14.39 -2.66
N ASN A 173 7.69 -15.55 -2.96
CA ASN A 173 7.68 -16.14 -4.29
C ASN A 173 6.35 -16.83 -4.59
N GLY A 174 5.75 -17.53 -3.62
CA GLY A 174 4.42 -18.13 -3.76
C GLY A 174 3.32 -17.09 -3.98
N LYS A 175 3.40 -15.93 -3.33
CA LYS A 175 2.46 -14.83 -3.56
C LYS A 175 2.59 -14.25 -4.97
N LEU A 176 3.82 -14.14 -5.50
CA LEU A 176 4.09 -13.63 -6.85
C LEU A 176 3.56 -14.59 -7.92
N GLU A 177 3.83 -15.88 -7.75
CA GLU A 177 3.33 -16.91 -8.64
C GLU A 177 1.81 -16.88 -8.69
N LEU A 178 1.15 -16.80 -7.54
CA LEU A 178 -0.30 -16.73 -7.47
C LEU A 178 -0.83 -15.44 -8.13
N HIS A 179 -0.21 -14.29 -7.90
CA HIS A 179 -0.65 -13.03 -8.51
C HIS A 179 -0.54 -13.06 -10.04
N SER A 180 0.61 -13.52 -10.58
CA SER A 180 0.81 -13.69 -12.02
C SER A 180 -0.21 -14.65 -12.61
N ARG A 181 -0.46 -15.79 -11.95
CA ARG A 181 -1.46 -16.76 -12.38
C ARG A 181 -2.88 -16.22 -12.31
N VAL A 182 -3.23 -15.43 -11.29
CA VAL A 182 -4.54 -14.77 -11.21
C VAL A 182 -4.71 -13.78 -12.35
N LEU A 183 -3.68 -13.02 -12.73
CA LEU A 183 -3.73 -12.15 -13.90
C LEU A 183 -3.97 -12.96 -15.19
N GLU A 184 -3.26 -14.06 -15.39
CA GLU A 184 -3.47 -14.97 -16.53
C GLU A 184 -4.87 -15.60 -16.54
N TRP A 185 -5.34 -16.08 -15.38
CA TRP A 185 -6.65 -16.73 -15.26
C TRP A 185 -7.80 -15.76 -15.48
N THR A 186 -7.67 -14.55 -14.96
CA THR A 186 -8.68 -13.50 -15.12
C THR A 186 -8.59 -12.83 -16.49
N GLN A 187 -7.51 -13.03 -17.26
CA GLN A 187 -7.30 -12.40 -18.57
C GLN A 187 -8.51 -12.59 -19.49
N LYS A 188 -8.99 -13.83 -19.68
CA LYS A 188 -10.15 -14.09 -20.56
C LYS A 188 -11.43 -13.41 -20.07
N ALA A 189 -11.63 -13.34 -18.75
CA ALA A 189 -12.79 -12.66 -18.17
C ALA A 189 -12.69 -11.13 -18.36
N ARG A 190 -11.48 -10.58 -18.23
CA ARG A 190 -11.18 -9.17 -18.48
C ARG A 190 -11.34 -8.83 -19.96
N GLU A 191 -10.74 -9.60 -20.87
CA GLU A 191 -10.90 -9.48 -22.32
C GLU A 191 -12.36 -9.59 -22.76
N LYS A 192 -13.13 -10.52 -22.16
CA LYS A 192 -14.57 -10.63 -22.39
C LYS A 192 -15.32 -9.39 -21.90
N ALA A 193 -14.96 -8.84 -20.73
CA ALA A 193 -15.56 -7.60 -20.25
C ALA A 193 -15.31 -6.45 -21.24
N PHE A 194 -14.09 -6.33 -21.78
CA PHE A 194 -13.76 -5.35 -22.83
C PHE A 194 -14.54 -5.59 -24.13
N SER A 195 -14.66 -6.83 -24.59
CA SER A 195 -15.42 -7.14 -25.81
C SER A 195 -16.92 -6.89 -25.67
N GLU A 196 -17.43 -6.88 -24.43
CA GLU A 196 -18.78 -6.44 -24.06
C GLU A 196 -18.89 -4.90 -23.96
N GLY A 197 -17.84 -4.15 -24.27
CA GLY A 197 -17.81 -2.67 -24.25
C GLY A 197 -17.52 -2.06 -22.88
N LYS A 198 -17.04 -2.85 -21.90
CA LYS A 198 -16.67 -2.34 -20.58
C LYS A 198 -15.24 -1.77 -20.63
N THR A 199 -15.09 -0.49 -20.34
CA THR A 199 -13.79 0.20 -20.28
C THR A 199 -13.24 0.21 -18.86
N TYR A 200 -11.92 0.12 -18.71
CA TYR A 200 -11.24 0.33 -17.43
C TYR A 200 -10.83 1.81 -17.33
N LEU A 201 -11.43 2.56 -16.41
CA LEU A 201 -11.09 3.97 -16.21
C LEU A 201 -10.07 4.14 -15.09
N VAL A 202 -8.95 4.76 -15.43
CA VAL A 202 -7.95 5.27 -14.48
C VAL A 202 -8.27 6.74 -14.23
N PHE A 203 -8.83 7.06 -13.07
CA PHE A 203 -9.18 8.45 -12.80
C PHE A 203 -7.94 9.21 -12.32
N CYS A 204 -7.28 9.83 -13.28
CA CYS A 204 -6.63 11.13 -13.15
C CYS A 204 -7.49 12.14 -13.97
N GLY A 205 -8.04 13.24 -13.42
CA GLY A 205 -8.75 14.29 -14.23
C GLY A 205 -10.28 14.36 -14.06
N ASN A 206 -11.02 14.86 -15.07
CA ASN A 206 -12.50 14.85 -15.16
C ASN A 206 -12.93 13.78 -16.18
N TRP A 207 -14.06 13.08 -16.05
CA TRP A 207 -14.49 12.06 -17.02
C TRP A 207 -14.72 12.59 -18.45
N ASP A 208 -15.07 13.88 -18.62
CA ASP A 208 -15.16 14.54 -19.94
C ASP A 208 -13.80 14.74 -20.60
N ASN A 209 -12.74 14.79 -19.78
CA ASN A 209 -11.37 14.99 -20.21
C ASN A 209 -10.43 14.29 -19.21
N PRO A 210 -10.44 12.95 -19.20
CA PRO A 210 -9.59 12.20 -18.28
C PRO A 210 -8.14 12.49 -18.69
N LEU A 211 -7.27 12.70 -17.69
CA LEU A 211 -5.83 12.81 -17.94
C LEU A 211 -5.33 11.56 -18.66
N VAL A 212 -5.92 10.39 -18.34
CA VAL A 212 -5.66 9.12 -19.03
C VAL A 212 -6.95 8.31 -19.14
N ALA A 213 -7.33 7.93 -20.38
CA ALA A 213 -8.37 6.95 -20.66
C ALA A 213 -7.81 5.90 -21.62
N LYS A 214 -8.08 4.63 -21.33
CA LYS A 214 -7.56 3.48 -22.07
C LYS A 214 -8.67 2.45 -22.28
N ASP A 215 -8.92 2.13 -23.54
CA ASP A 215 -9.89 1.11 -23.95
C ASP A 215 -9.24 -0.25 -24.23
N ASP A 216 -7.91 -0.32 -24.07
CA ASP A 216 -7.10 -1.52 -24.25
C ASP A 216 -6.29 -1.79 -22.96
N LEU A 217 -6.36 -3.03 -22.48
CA LEU A 217 -5.63 -3.51 -21.31
C LEU A 217 -4.10 -3.40 -21.48
N SER A 218 -3.60 -3.56 -22.71
CA SER A 218 -2.17 -3.47 -23.03
C SER A 218 -1.63 -2.04 -23.03
N GLU A 219 -2.52 -1.05 -23.13
CA GLU A 219 -2.17 0.37 -23.06
C GLU A 219 -2.29 0.95 -21.64
N PHE A 220 -2.64 0.12 -20.66
CA PHE A 220 -2.81 0.56 -19.28
C PHE A 220 -1.47 1.03 -18.70
N MET A 221 -1.49 2.18 -18.04
CA MET A 221 -0.29 2.72 -17.39
C MET A 221 0.21 1.76 -16.33
N LYS A 222 1.53 1.62 -16.23
CA LYS A 222 2.14 0.97 -15.07
C LYS A 222 1.79 1.77 -13.81
N GLU A 223 1.75 1.10 -12.66
CA GLU A 223 1.40 1.74 -11.38
C GLU A 223 2.29 2.96 -11.06
N GLU A 224 3.58 2.88 -11.40
CA GLU A 224 4.53 3.98 -11.25
C GLU A 224 4.15 5.21 -12.08
N GLU A 225 3.71 5.01 -13.32
CA GLU A 225 3.26 6.09 -14.20
C GLU A 225 2.00 6.75 -13.62
N LEU A 226 1.09 5.95 -13.06
CA LEU A 226 -0.10 6.43 -12.36
C LEU A 226 0.25 7.24 -11.11
N LEU A 227 1.16 6.75 -10.27
CA LEU A 227 1.60 7.42 -9.05
C LEU A 227 2.35 8.73 -9.37
N SER A 228 3.19 8.71 -10.40
CA SER A 228 3.90 9.90 -10.89
C SER A 228 2.93 10.96 -11.44
N LEU A 229 1.93 10.54 -12.21
CA LEU A 229 0.88 11.42 -12.72
C LEU A 229 0.02 12.02 -11.59
N ALA A 230 -0.34 11.22 -10.59
CA ALA A 230 -1.09 11.66 -9.42
C ALA A 230 -0.30 12.71 -8.61
N ARG A 231 0.99 12.45 -8.36
CA ARG A 231 1.91 13.37 -7.68
C ARG A 231 2.07 14.70 -8.42
N SER A 232 2.33 14.66 -9.73
CA SER A 232 2.47 15.88 -10.55
C SER A 232 1.18 16.68 -10.67
N SER A 233 0.02 16.00 -10.62
CA SER A 233 -1.30 16.65 -10.63
C SER A 233 -1.70 17.20 -9.26
N GLY A 234 -1.02 16.79 -8.19
CA GLY A 234 -1.33 17.18 -6.83
C GLY A 234 -2.66 16.58 -6.32
N PHE A 235 -2.98 15.32 -6.66
CA PHE A 235 -4.16 14.61 -6.16
C PHE A 235 -3.83 13.16 -5.84
N ALA A 236 -4.51 12.58 -4.84
CA ALA A 236 -4.37 11.15 -4.56
C ALA A 236 -4.83 10.32 -5.78
N PRO A 237 -4.09 9.27 -6.17
CA PRO A 237 -4.50 8.37 -7.24
C PRO A 237 -5.83 7.69 -6.86
N PHE A 238 -6.74 7.57 -7.82
CA PHE A 238 -8.02 6.91 -7.61
C PHE A 238 -8.36 6.00 -8.80
N SER A 239 -8.55 4.70 -8.55
CA SER A 239 -8.99 3.73 -9.56
C SER A 239 -10.03 2.76 -9.00
N PHE A 240 -11.15 2.61 -9.71
CA PHE A 240 -12.18 1.61 -9.39
C PHE A 240 -11.84 0.21 -9.94
N SER A 241 -10.89 0.11 -10.88
CA SER A 241 -10.71 -1.10 -11.69
C SER A 241 -9.26 -1.58 -11.84
N ALA A 242 -8.27 -0.86 -11.29
CA ALA A 242 -6.91 -1.38 -11.22
C ALA A 242 -6.88 -2.62 -10.31
N GLY A 243 -6.38 -3.74 -10.84
CA GLY A 243 -6.11 -4.96 -10.08
C GLY A 243 -4.97 -4.82 -9.07
N GLY A 244 -4.28 -3.67 -9.06
CA GLY A 244 -3.23 -3.32 -8.09
C GLY A 244 -3.78 -2.62 -6.85
N ALA A 245 -3.00 -2.66 -5.76
CA ALA A 245 -3.27 -1.88 -4.58
C ALA A 245 -2.90 -0.42 -4.87
N VAL A 246 -3.87 0.45 -5.12
CA VAL A 246 -3.62 1.89 -5.10
C VAL A 246 -3.29 2.23 -3.65
N ASP A 247 -2.01 2.43 -3.38
CA ASP A 247 -1.49 2.59 -2.03
C ASP A 247 -2.16 3.80 -1.35
N ASP A 248 -2.70 3.56 -0.15
CA ASP A 248 -3.17 4.64 0.71
C ASP A 248 -1.95 5.45 1.13
N LEU A 249 -1.77 6.60 0.47
CA LEU A 249 -0.63 7.48 0.69
C LEU A 249 -0.48 7.77 2.19
N SER A 250 0.62 7.26 2.75
CA SER A 250 0.83 7.05 4.18
C SER A 250 0.36 8.20 5.10
N GLU A 251 -0.33 7.81 6.18
CA GLU A 251 -0.60 8.47 7.47
C GLU A 251 -1.21 9.88 7.50
N ARG A 252 -1.22 10.63 6.40
CA ARG A 252 -1.80 11.98 6.34
C ARG A 252 -2.37 12.20 4.95
N CYS A 253 -3.69 12.29 4.85
CA CYS A 253 -4.32 12.88 3.67
C CYS A 253 -3.59 14.19 3.33
N SER A 254 -2.96 14.26 2.16
CA SER A 254 -2.61 15.49 1.45
C SER A 254 -1.44 16.39 1.90
N GLN A 255 -0.55 16.00 2.83
CA GLN A 255 0.45 16.98 3.34
C GLN A 255 1.92 16.72 2.99
N ARG A 256 2.44 15.50 3.13
CA ARG A 256 3.87 15.26 2.84
C ARG A 256 4.22 15.34 1.35
N THR A 257 3.24 15.08 0.49
CA THR A 257 3.43 14.95 -0.96
C THR A 257 2.85 16.09 -1.79
N GLY A 258 2.23 17.10 -1.15
CA GLY A 258 1.55 18.20 -1.86
C GLY A 258 0.26 17.82 -2.61
N MET A 259 -0.19 16.55 -2.50
CA MET A 259 -1.41 16.07 -3.14
C MET A 259 -2.66 16.55 -2.38
N ARG A 260 -3.84 16.70 -3.00
CA ARG A 260 -5.12 17.05 -2.35
C ARG A 260 -5.97 15.78 -2.12
N GLY A 261 -6.85 15.84 -1.11
CA GLY A 261 -7.51 14.68 -0.48
C GLY A 261 -8.48 13.86 -1.35
N TYR A 262 -8.93 12.72 -0.79
CA TYR A 262 -9.81 11.77 -1.48
C TYR A 262 -11.18 12.37 -1.80
N PRO A 263 -11.84 11.91 -2.88
CA PRO A 263 -13.18 12.35 -3.23
C PRO A 263 -14.18 12.00 -2.12
N VAL A 264 -15.22 12.82 -1.96
CA VAL A 264 -16.25 12.64 -0.93
C VAL A 264 -17.63 12.51 -1.56
N LEU A 265 -18.42 11.59 -1.04
CA LEU A 265 -19.84 11.46 -1.34
C LEU A 265 -20.63 11.83 -0.08
N ARG A 266 -21.79 12.46 -0.26
CA ARG A 266 -22.70 12.71 0.86
C ARG A 266 -23.68 11.56 0.95
N ILE A 267 -23.89 11.04 2.16
CA ILE A 267 -24.88 10.00 2.44
C ILE A 267 -25.85 10.51 3.49
N SER A 268 -27.13 10.18 3.34
CA SER A 268 -28.17 10.59 4.28
C SER A 268 -29.22 9.51 4.48
N LYS A 269 -29.78 9.43 5.69
CA LYS A 269 -30.88 8.54 6.05
C LYS A 269 -31.61 9.14 7.24
N GLY A 270 -32.91 9.39 7.09
CA GLY A 270 -33.68 10.15 8.05
C GLY A 270 -33.19 11.60 8.15
N ALA A 271 -32.94 12.08 9.37
CA ALA A 271 -32.47 13.45 9.61
C ALA A 271 -30.95 13.62 9.53
N ILE A 272 -30.20 12.53 9.27
CA ILE A 272 -28.74 12.52 9.35
C ILE A 272 -28.16 12.63 7.96
N GLN A 273 -27.15 13.48 7.81
CA GLN A 273 -26.46 13.77 6.56
C GLN A 273 -24.97 13.90 6.83
N GLU A 274 -24.18 13.03 6.20
CA GLU A 274 -22.75 12.92 6.43
C GLU A 274 -21.99 12.97 5.11
N LYS A 275 -20.74 13.44 5.15
CA LYS A 275 -19.79 13.34 4.04
C LYS A 275 -18.79 12.24 4.34
N VAL A 276 -18.61 11.32 3.40
CA VAL A 276 -17.78 10.13 3.57
C VAL A 276 -16.82 10.00 2.39
N HIS A 277 -15.57 9.65 2.67
CA HIS A 277 -14.55 9.48 1.63
C HIS A 277 -14.80 8.23 0.80
N LEU A 278 -14.52 8.31 -0.50
CA LEU A 278 -14.28 7.13 -1.33
C LEU A 278 -12.85 6.62 -1.09
N ASP A 279 -12.71 5.31 -0.97
CA ASP A 279 -11.47 4.61 -0.69
C ASP A 279 -11.26 3.48 -1.71
N THR A 280 -10.18 3.59 -2.48
CA THR A 280 -9.79 2.62 -3.52
C THR A 280 -8.98 1.46 -2.99
N GLY A 281 -8.30 1.65 -1.86
CA GLY A 281 -7.53 0.59 -1.20
C GLY A 281 -8.45 -0.43 -0.54
N ASN A 282 -9.68 -0.04 -0.19
CA ASN A 282 -10.61 -0.90 0.51
C ASN A 282 -11.66 -1.54 -0.42
N PRO A 283 -11.74 -2.89 -0.47
CA PRO A 283 -12.82 -3.55 -1.20
C PRO A 283 -14.20 -3.32 -0.54
N LEU A 284 -14.25 -3.09 0.77
CA LEU A 284 -15.48 -2.95 1.53
C LEU A 284 -15.76 -1.50 1.90
N THR A 285 -17.05 -1.13 1.93
CA THR A 285 -17.45 0.08 2.63
C THR A 285 -17.35 -0.15 4.14
N LEU A 286 -16.56 0.67 4.84
CA LEU A 286 -16.39 0.61 6.29
C LEU A 286 -17.02 1.83 6.96
N LEU A 287 -17.77 1.65 8.04
CA LEU A 287 -18.41 2.75 8.77
C LEU A 287 -18.10 2.66 10.27
N SER A 288 -17.91 3.78 10.95
CA SER A 288 -17.75 3.80 12.42
C SER A 288 -19.05 3.39 13.12
N TYR A 289 -19.03 2.25 13.82
CA TYR A 289 -20.21 1.79 14.56
C TYR A 289 -20.65 2.85 15.60
N GLU A 290 -19.72 3.41 16.37
CA GLU A 290 -20.04 4.39 17.42
C GLU A 290 -20.70 5.65 16.84
N HIS A 291 -20.11 6.22 15.78
CA HIS A 291 -20.60 7.45 15.17
C HIS A 291 -22.02 7.27 14.64
N TYR A 292 -22.25 6.23 13.86
CA TYR A 292 -23.54 6.00 13.23
C TYR A 292 -24.59 5.48 14.21
N THR A 293 -24.21 4.76 15.28
CA THR A 293 -25.14 4.40 16.37
C THR A 293 -25.56 5.64 17.16
N ALA A 294 -24.62 6.54 17.51
CA ALA A 294 -24.92 7.78 18.23
C ALA A 294 -25.87 8.70 17.46
N ASN A 295 -25.80 8.65 16.13
CA ASN A 295 -26.70 9.36 15.25
C ASN A 295 -28.02 8.60 14.97
N GLY A 296 -28.16 7.34 15.38
CA GLY A 296 -29.38 6.55 15.21
C GLY A 296 -29.51 5.84 13.86
N TRP A 297 -28.41 5.64 13.13
CA TRP A 297 -28.38 4.80 11.93
C TRP A 297 -28.37 3.31 12.22
N PHE A 298 -27.66 2.91 13.28
CA PHE A 298 -27.47 1.51 13.65
C PHE A 298 -28.15 1.20 14.98
N GLU A 299 -28.52 -0.07 15.16
CA GLU A 299 -29.07 -0.57 16.42
C GLU A 299 -27.98 -0.67 17.49
N THR A 300 -28.34 -0.35 18.73
CA THR A 300 -27.46 -0.55 19.89
C THR A 300 -27.36 -2.03 20.25
N GLY A 301 -26.18 -2.48 20.69
CA GLY A 301 -26.00 -3.83 21.23
C GLY A 301 -25.84 -4.92 20.17
N MET A 302 -25.39 -4.54 18.96
CA MET A 302 -25.02 -5.51 17.94
C MET A 302 -23.93 -6.45 18.44
N ARG A 303 -24.03 -7.73 18.05
CA ARG A 303 -22.92 -8.68 18.18
C ARG A 303 -21.93 -8.42 17.06
N PHE A 304 -20.65 -8.38 17.42
CA PHE A 304 -19.54 -8.14 16.51
C PHE A 304 -18.75 -9.42 16.27
N ASP A 305 -18.24 -9.52 15.05
CA ASP A 305 -17.34 -10.54 14.57
C ASP A 305 -15.97 -9.91 14.30
N THR A 306 -14.92 -10.72 14.44
CA THR A 306 -13.58 -10.29 14.04
C THR A 306 -13.40 -10.58 12.55
N HIS A 307 -13.03 -9.55 11.80
CA HIS A 307 -12.73 -9.61 10.38
C HIS A 307 -11.25 -9.33 10.15
N PHE A 308 -10.60 -10.19 9.37
CA PHE A 308 -9.17 -10.13 9.09
C PHE A 308 -8.96 -9.75 7.62
N ALA A 309 -8.24 -8.67 7.36
CA ALA A 309 -7.90 -8.18 6.02
C ALA A 309 -6.41 -7.81 5.96
N GLY A 310 -5.55 -8.77 5.58
CA GLY A 310 -4.10 -8.61 5.74
C GLY A 310 -3.71 -8.49 7.22
N GLU A 311 -2.90 -7.49 7.55
CA GLU A 311 -2.53 -7.14 8.93
C GLU A 311 -3.64 -6.41 9.69
N LEU A 312 -4.71 -6.00 9.01
CA LEU A 312 -5.79 -5.23 9.61
C LEU A 312 -6.81 -6.19 10.26
N VAL A 313 -6.93 -6.10 11.59
CA VAL A 313 -7.89 -6.89 12.37
C VAL A 313 -9.06 -6.02 12.80
N LEU A 314 -10.13 -5.97 12.01
CA LEU A 314 -11.32 -5.18 12.31
C LEU A 314 -12.25 -5.96 13.22
N LEU A 315 -12.70 -5.35 14.31
CA LEU A 315 -13.80 -5.87 15.11
C LEU A 315 -15.07 -5.13 14.66
N GLY A 316 -16.07 -5.83 14.14
CA GLY A 316 -17.21 -5.15 13.54
C GLY A 316 -18.31 -6.10 13.08
N ARG A 317 -19.20 -5.62 12.22
CA ARG A 317 -20.32 -6.43 11.70
C ARG A 317 -20.73 -5.97 10.32
N ASN A 318 -21.05 -6.91 9.43
CA ASN A 318 -21.75 -6.60 8.20
C ASN A 318 -23.14 -6.01 8.50
N ILE A 319 -23.43 -4.90 7.84
CA ILE A 319 -24.70 -4.19 7.90
C ILE A 319 -25.23 -3.99 6.49
N VAL A 320 -26.55 -4.08 6.37
CA VAL A 320 -27.27 -3.74 5.14
C VAL A 320 -28.34 -2.75 5.53
N THR A 321 -28.34 -1.60 4.88
CA THR A 321 -29.26 -0.51 5.19
C THR A 321 -29.95 -0.03 3.92
N ASP A 322 -31.26 -0.20 3.86
CA ASP A 322 -32.10 0.38 2.81
C ASP A 322 -32.42 1.86 3.09
N GLY A 323 -32.81 2.56 2.03
CA GLY A 323 -33.30 3.94 2.12
C GLY A 323 -32.21 4.97 2.38
N VAL A 324 -30.97 4.66 1.99
CA VAL A 324 -29.85 5.62 2.04
C VAL A 324 -29.92 6.49 0.80
N VAL A 325 -29.92 7.80 0.99
CA VAL A 325 -29.83 8.77 -0.09
C VAL A 325 -28.37 9.17 -0.25
N PHE A 326 -27.80 8.79 -1.38
CA PHE A 326 -26.48 9.21 -1.84
C PHE A 326 -26.63 10.52 -2.59
N THR A 327 -25.75 11.48 -2.35
CA THR A 327 -25.73 12.77 -3.02
C THR A 327 -24.33 13.08 -3.50
N ASP A 328 -24.21 13.33 -4.79
CA ASP A 328 -22.95 13.68 -5.43
C ASP A 328 -22.65 15.19 -5.27
N SER A 329 -21.54 15.63 -5.85
CA SER A 329 -21.09 17.03 -5.79
C SER A 329 -21.87 17.97 -6.72
N GLY A 330 -22.63 17.42 -7.66
CA GLY A 330 -23.61 18.15 -8.49
C GLY A 330 -24.99 18.22 -7.85
N GLU A 331 -25.14 17.77 -6.59
CA GLU A 331 -26.41 17.65 -5.86
C GLU A 331 -27.40 16.64 -6.50
N ALA A 332 -26.93 15.76 -7.40
CA ALA A 332 -27.74 14.64 -7.87
C ALA A 332 -27.88 13.61 -6.76
N THR A 333 -29.09 13.08 -6.59
CA THR A 333 -29.41 12.14 -5.51
C THR A 333 -29.84 10.77 -6.02
N LEU A 334 -29.38 9.71 -5.36
CA LEU A 334 -29.86 8.33 -5.56
C LEU A 334 -30.37 7.76 -4.23
N LEU A 335 -31.56 7.18 -4.24
CA LEU A 335 -32.03 6.32 -3.15
C LEU A 335 -31.53 4.89 -3.40
N GLY A 336 -30.77 4.33 -2.47
CA GLY A 336 -30.16 3.02 -2.63
C GLY A 336 -30.08 2.20 -1.35
N ARG A 337 -29.53 1.00 -1.51
CA ARG A 337 -29.16 0.09 -0.44
C ARG A 337 -27.67 0.22 -0.20
N LEU A 338 -27.27 0.43 1.05
CA LEU A 338 -25.88 0.45 1.49
C LEU A 338 -25.50 -0.87 2.14
N THR A 339 -24.54 -1.58 1.57
CA THR A 339 -23.84 -2.70 2.21
C THR A 339 -22.53 -2.17 2.79
N ALA A 340 -22.30 -2.38 4.08
CA ALA A 340 -21.09 -1.91 4.76
C ALA A 340 -20.66 -2.85 5.88
N PHE A 341 -19.44 -2.70 6.36
CA PHE A 341 -18.94 -3.31 7.59
C PHE A 341 -18.80 -2.23 8.67
N ALA A 342 -19.66 -2.29 9.68
CA ALA A 342 -19.64 -1.37 10.82
C ALA A 342 -18.52 -1.78 11.79
N VAL A 343 -17.49 -0.96 11.89
CA VAL A 343 -16.28 -1.21 12.70
C VAL A 343 -16.46 -0.61 14.09
N LEU A 344 -16.31 -1.44 15.11
CA LEU A 344 -16.25 -1.06 16.54
C LEU A 344 -14.87 -0.50 16.87
N ASN A 345 -14.77 0.44 17.81
CA ASN A 345 -13.57 1.17 18.22
C ASN A 345 -12.87 1.83 17.04
N TRP A 346 -13.64 2.40 16.11
CA TRP A 346 -13.15 2.98 14.86
C TRP A 346 -11.91 3.86 15.04
N ASP A 347 -11.88 4.66 16.11
CA ASP A 347 -10.82 5.60 16.43
C ASP A 347 -9.46 4.99 16.78
N LYS A 348 -9.39 3.69 17.02
CA LYS A 348 -8.14 2.96 17.28
C LYS A 348 -7.54 2.34 16.00
N TYR A 349 -8.25 2.42 14.88
CA TYR A 349 -7.81 1.81 13.63
C TYR A 349 -6.94 2.74 12.79
N ARG A 350 -5.88 2.20 12.18
CA ARG A 350 -4.99 2.97 11.28
C ARG A 350 -5.73 3.66 10.12
N ILE A 351 -6.84 3.07 9.67
CA ILE A 351 -7.68 3.60 8.58
C ILE A 351 -8.55 4.80 9.01
N SER A 352 -8.73 5.03 10.31
CA SER A 352 -9.47 6.19 10.84
C SER A 352 -8.59 7.42 11.12
N ALA A 353 -7.30 7.35 10.77
CA ALA A 353 -6.27 8.30 11.17
C ALA A 353 -6.65 9.79 10.98
N SER A 354 -6.15 10.60 11.92
CA SER A 354 -6.34 12.05 12.01
C SER A 354 -5.64 12.81 10.89
N CYS A 355 -6.25 13.90 10.43
CA CYS A 355 -5.54 14.83 9.56
C CYS A 355 -4.45 15.60 10.34
N GLY A 356 -3.34 15.90 9.66
CA GLY A 356 -2.29 16.77 10.21
C GLY A 356 -2.77 18.21 10.40
N LEU A 357 -1.96 19.02 11.11
CA LEU A 357 -2.22 20.43 11.46
C LEU A 357 -2.67 21.31 10.27
N ASP A 358 -2.19 21.02 9.07
CA ASP A 358 -2.46 21.84 7.87
C ASP A 358 -3.68 21.36 7.06
N CYS A 359 -4.60 20.62 7.70
CA CYS A 359 -5.79 20.13 7.03
C CYS A 359 -6.65 21.34 6.65
N ARG A 360 -6.94 21.52 5.37
CA ARG A 360 -7.73 22.68 4.87
C ARG A 360 -9.21 22.64 5.28
N THR A 361 -9.63 21.64 6.06
CA THR A 361 -10.96 21.60 6.65
C THR A 361 -11.04 22.66 7.75
N PRO A 362 -11.92 23.67 7.63
CA PRO A 362 -12.00 24.75 8.61
C PRO A 362 -12.30 24.20 10.02
N GLY A 363 -11.50 24.58 11.01
CA GLY A 363 -11.82 24.37 12.43
C GLY A 363 -11.18 23.14 13.11
N MET A 364 -10.24 22.45 12.48
CA MET A 364 -9.53 21.33 13.12
C MET A 364 -8.27 21.78 13.86
N SER A 365 -8.15 21.45 15.15
CA SER A 365 -6.90 21.56 15.91
C SER A 365 -5.98 20.38 15.61
N SER A 366 -4.66 20.50 15.83
CA SER A 366 -3.73 19.35 15.81
C SER A 366 -4.31 18.16 16.55
N GLY A 367 -4.38 17.00 15.88
CA GLY A 367 -4.83 15.75 16.50
C GLY A 367 -6.35 15.58 16.62
N SER A 368 -7.15 16.50 16.08
CA SER A 368 -8.59 16.25 15.92
C SER A 368 -8.85 15.32 14.73
N ARG A 369 -9.89 14.48 14.83
CA ARG A 369 -10.23 13.50 13.79
C ARG A 369 -10.80 14.22 12.57
N CYS A 370 -10.47 13.73 11.37
CA CYS A 370 -11.10 14.23 10.16
C CYS A 370 -12.61 14.02 10.29
N ALA A 371 -13.39 15.10 10.18
CA ALA A 371 -14.85 15.03 10.23
C ALA A 371 -15.42 14.12 9.12
N PHE A 372 -14.67 13.89 8.04
CA PHE A 372 -15.06 13.05 6.90
C PHE A 372 -14.58 11.60 7.01
N ARG A 373 -13.78 11.24 8.03
CA ARG A 373 -13.32 9.86 8.29
C ARG A 373 -14.24 9.16 9.29
N THR A 374 -15.54 9.43 9.26
CA THR A 374 -16.53 8.62 10.01
C THR A 374 -16.85 7.30 9.28
N GLY A 375 -16.43 7.18 8.02
CA GLY A 375 -16.43 5.96 7.22
C GLY A 375 -15.55 6.08 5.97
N LEU A 376 -15.46 4.99 5.22
CA LEU A 376 -14.74 4.83 3.96
C LEU A 376 -15.65 4.04 3.01
N LEU A 377 -16.01 4.64 1.87
CA LEU A 377 -16.81 4.00 0.84
C LEU A 377 -15.88 3.20 -0.07
N GLY A 378 -15.97 1.88 0.02
CA GLY A 378 -15.09 0.97 -0.71
C GLY A 378 -15.53 0.76 -2.15
N ARG A 379 -14.70 0.02 -2.89
CA ARG A 379 -14.93 -0.26 -4.32
C ARG A 379 -16.25 -1.00 -4.61
N SER A 380 -16.77 -1.78 -3.67
CA SER A 380 -18.05 -2.49 -3.86
C SER A 380 -19.26 -1.57 -4.05
N LEU A 381 -19.16 -0.30 -3.64
CA LEU A 381 -20.32 0.59 -3.61
C LEU A 381 -20.93 0.84 -5.01
N GLY A 382 -20.10 0.95 -6.05
CA GLY A 382 -20.58 1.15 -7.43
C GLY A 382 -21.44 -0.02 -7.89
N ASP A 383 -20.92 -1.23 -7.72
CA ASP A 383 -21.62 -2.48 -8.07
C ASP A 383 -22.90 -2.65 -7.24
N ASP A 384 -22.85 -2.37 -5.93
CA ASP A 384 -23.99 -2.47 -5.01
C ASP A 384 -25.15 -1.53 -5.43
N LEU A 385 -24.84 -0.40 -6.05
CA LEU A 385 -25.80 0.61 -6.47
C LEU A 385 -26.16 0.55 -7.96
N GLY A 386 -25.46 -0.27 -8.76
CA GLY A 386 -25.57 -0.23 -10.22
C GLY A 386 -25.19 1.13 -10.80
N LEU A 387 -24.12 1.72 -10.26
CA LEU A 387 -23.64 3.06 -10.62
C LEU A 387 -22.14 3.06 -10.97
N GLU A 388 -21.80 3.99 -11.85
CA GLU A 388 -20.45 4.51 -12.04
C GLU A 388 -20.29 5.83 -11.27
N PHE A 389 -19.18 5.96 -10.55
CA PHE A 389 -18.79 7.21 -9.90
C PHE A 389 -17.72 7.91 -10.74
N GLN A 390 -17.95 9.18 -11.04
CA GLN A 390 -17.03 10.04 -11.76
C GLN A 390 -16.39 11.00 -10.78
N VAL A 391 -15.07 11.19 -10.87
CA VAL A 391 -14.34 12.10 -9.97
C VAL A 391 -13.67 13.16 -10.82
N ASN A 392 -13.89 14.44 -10.50
CA ASN A 392 -13.11 15.56 -11.02
C ASN A 392 -11.99 15.83 -10.05
N LEU A 393 -10.77 15.40 -10.38
CA LEU A 393 -9.67 15.52 -9.44
C LEU A 393 -9.31 16.98 -9.18
N VAL A 394 -9.31 17.87 -10.16
CA VAL A 394 -8.99 19.30 -9.94
C VAL A 394 -9.80 19.95 -8.81
N THR A 395 -11.07 19.55 -8.69
CA THR A 395 -12.02 20.09 -7.70
C THR A 395 -12.31 19.13 -6.54
N GLY A 396 -11.99 17.85 -6.66
CA GLY A 396 -12.43 16.77 -5.77
C GLY A 396 -13.91 16.40 -5.90
N ALA A 397 -14.63 16.96 -6.88
CA ALA A 397 -16.06 16.72 -7.06
C ALA A 397 -16.33 15.28 -7.54
N VAL A 398 -17.35 14.64 -6.99
CA VAL A 398 -17.84 13.31 -7.39
C VAL A 398 -19.18 13.47 -8.11
N HIS A 399 -19.43 12.73 -9.19
CA HIS A 399 -20.72 12.64 -9.87
C HIS A 399 -21.18 11.19 -10.02
N MET A 400 -22.47 10.91 -9.87
CA MET A 400 -23.05 9.57 -10.02
C MET A 400 -23.69 9.38 -11.39
N ARG A 401 -23.51 8.20 -12.01
CA ARG A 401 -24.20 7.82 -13.25
C ARG A 401 -24.66 6.36 -13.23
N HIS A 402 -25.79 6.08 -13.86
CA HIS A 402 -26.24 4.71 -14.07
C HIS A 402 -25.36 3.99 -15.09
N THR A 403 -24.95 2.76 -14.77
CA THR A 403 -24.39 1.81 -15.74
C THR A 403 -25.49 1.45 -16.72
N SER A 404 -25.35 1.88 -17.98
CA SER A 404 -26.30 1.60 -19.07
C SER A 404 -26.35 0.13 -19.47
#